data_AF-A0AAW5EUL5-F1
#
_entry.id   AF-A0AAW5EUL5-F1
#
_cell.length_a   1.000
_cell.length_b   1.000
_cell.length_c   1.000
_cell.angle_alpha   90.00
_cell.angle_beta   90.00
_cell.angle_gamma   90.00
#
_symmetry.space_group_name_H-M   'P 1'
#
loop_
_entity.id
_entity.type
_entity.pdbx_description
1 polymer ?
#
loop_
_entity_poly.entity_id
_entity_poly.type
_entity_poly.pdbx_seq_one_letter_code
_entity_poly.pdbx_strand_id
1 'polypeptide(L)'
;MRRRDFMACGSAFILSPAHAHADAAVPAVLSGYERATGGHVGVYAHNIVTGRKLLWRADERFVMCSTFKASLVACVLSHVDQGRDGLDRVIPLTGADIQDWYAPVAKAALAQGHAGMSVEDMCKGAVEQSDNSCATLLLSRIGGPPALTAFWRAMGDGTTRLDDPEPFLNRTPAGGVRDTTTPAAMAGIMQGLVLGAVLSPSSRALLTRWLIGCQTGKNRLRAGLPANWVVGDKTGNNARDAAGDIAVAWPHPDMPIVMCVYTRGGTPTEPQFANVFAGVGRLVARTLTTG
;
A
#
# COMPACT_ATOMS: atom_id res chain seq x y z
N MET A 1 -44.40 48.03 49.58
CA MET A 1 -43.83 47.53 48.31
C MET A 1 -42.31 47.47 48.46
N ARG A 2 -41.70 46.28 48.44
CA ARG A 2 -40.25 46.08 48.70
C ARG A 2 -39.51 45.75 47.40
N ARG A 3 -38.40 46.47 47.16
CA ARG A 3 -37.33 46.17 46.20
C ARG A 3 -36.72 44.80 46.46
N ARG A 4 -36.43 44.03 45.40
CA ARG A 4 -35.38 42.99 45.39
C ARG A 4 -34.72 42.94 44.02
N ASP A 5 -33.41 43.12 44.06
CA ASP A 5 -32.44 42.92 42.99
C ASP A 5 -32.40 41.44 42.56
N PHE A 6 -32.11 41.17 41.28
CA PHE A 6 -31.59 39.87 40.88
C PHE A 6 -30.52 39.98 39.80
N MET A 7 -29.41 39.28 40.08
CA MET A 7 -28.13 39.25 39.40
C MET A 7 -28.20 38.68 37.97
N ALA A 8 -27.30 39.20 37.13
CA ALA A 8 -26.94 38.66 35.83
C ALA A 8 -26.20 37.31 35.94
N CYS A 9 -26.48 36.41 35.00
CA CYS A 9 -25.57 35.32 34.63
C CYS A 9 -25.47 35.28 33.10
N GLY A 10 -24.39 35.86 32.57
CA GLY A 10 -24.03 35.72 31.16
C GLY A 10 -23.48 34.32 30.90
N SER A 11 -24.10 33.59 29.99
CA SER A 11 -23.57 32.34 29.46
C SER A 11 -22.54 32.67 28.38
N ALA A 12 -21.25 32.62 28.73
CA ALA A 12 -20.17 32.64 27.75
C ALA A 12 -20.11 31.28 27.06
N PHE A 13 -20.52 31.21 25.79
CA PHE A 13 -20.21 30.09 24.91
C PHE A 13 -18.70 30.11 24.64
N ILE A 14 -17.95 29.21 25.28
CA ILE A 14 -16.58 28.92 24.89
C ILE A 14 -16.64 28.04 23.64
N LEU A 15 -16.59 28.68 22.47
CA LEU A 15 -16.27 28.00 21.22
C LEU A 15 -14.77 27.66 21.25
N SER A 16 -14.44 26.41 21.53
CA SER A 16 -13.07 25.90 21.37
C SER A 16 -12.72 25.80 19.88
N PRO A 17 -11.77 26.58 19.34
CA PRO A 17 -11.34 26.45 17.95
C PRO A 17 -10.06 25.61 17.93
N ALA A 18 -10.18 24.29 17.81
CA ALA A 18 -8.96 23.46 17.74
C ALA A 18 -9.03 22.24 16.80
N HIS A 19 -10.10 22.05 16.02
CA HIS A 19 -10.21 20.89 15.11
C HIS A 19 -10.44 21.24 13.63
N ALA A 20 -10.62 22.52 13.27
CA ALA A 20 -10.93 22.91 11.90
C ALA A 20 -9.73 22.88 10.91
N HIS A 21 -8.49 22.92 11.41
CA HIS A 21 -7.31 23.04 10.53
C HIS A 21 -6.82 21.72 9.93
N ALA A 22 -6.98 20.60 10.65
CA ALA A 22 -6.59 19.27 10.16
C ALA A 22 -7.58 18.76 9.08
N ASP A 23 -8.88 18.93 9.34
CA ASP A 23 -9.95 18.48 8.43
C ASP A 23 -9.99 19.25 7.11
N ALA A 24 -9.57 20.52 7.08
CA ALA A 24 -9.51 21.30 5.84
C ALA A 24 -8.29 20.95 4.95
N ALA A 25 -7.19 20.46 5.55
CA ALA A 25 -5.96 20.19 4.82
C ALA A 25 -6.02 18.92 3.96
N VAL A 26 -6.81 17.92 4.38
CA VAL A 26 -7.00 16.66 3.64
C VAL A 26 -7.70 16.90 2.30
N PRO A 27 -8.89 17.56 2.25
CA PRO A 27 -9.50 17.95 1.00
C PRO A 27 -8.58 18.81 0.13
N ALA A 28 -7.73 19.69 0.69
CA ALA A 28 -6.90 20.59 -0.10
C ALA A 28 -5.83 19.86 -0.94
N VAL A 29 -5.06 18.95 -0.32
CA VAL A 29 -4.02 18.17 -1.04
C VAL A 29 -4.65 17.28 -2.11
N LEU A 30 -5.72 16.57 -1.74
CA LEU A 30 -6.36 15.57 -2.60
C LEU A 30 -7.12 16.24 -3.74
N SER A 31 -7.99 17.21 -3.44
CA SER A 31 -8.72 17.94 -4.47
C SER A 31 -7.80 18.80 -5.36
N GLY A 32 -6.65 19.26 -4.83
CA GLY A 32 -5.63 19.95 -5.61
C GLY A 32 -5.02 19.05 -6.68
N TYR A 33 -4.67 17.81 -6.33
CA TYR A 33 -4.23 16.80 -7.29
C TYR A 33 -5.32 16.49 -8.33
N GLU A 34 -6.56 16.23 -7.89
CA GLU A 34 -7.67 15.91 -8.79
C GLU A 34 -7.92 17.03 -9.81
N ARG A 35 -7.96 18.30 -9.36
CA ARG A 35 -8.12 19.46 -10.26
C ARG A 35 -6.95 19.66 -11.22
N ALA A 36 -5.71 19.48 -10.75
CA ALA A 36 -4.53 19.77 -11.54
C ALA A 36 -4.24 18.71 -12.62
N THR A 37 -4.70 17.48 -12.41
CA THR A 37 -4.40 16.33 -13.28
C THR A 37 -5.60 15.83 -14.08
N GLY A 38 -6.82 16.13 -13.62
CA GLY A 38 -8.04 15.49 -14.11
C GLY A 38 -8.21 14.04 -13.65
N GLY A 39 -7.31 13.52 -12.81
CA GLY A 39 -7.37 12.18 -12.25
C GLY A 39 -8.06 12.14 -10.88
N HIS A 40 -8.11 10.95 -10.30
CA HIS A 40 -8.66 10.71 -8.96
C HIS A 40 -7.61 10.10 -8.04
N VAL A 41 -7.72 10.41 -6.75
CA VAL A 41 -6.92 9.81 -5.68
C VAL A 41 -7.83 9.10 -4.69
N GLY A 42 -7.42 7.93 -4.22
CA GLY A 42 -8.08 7.16 -3.17
C GLY A 42 -7.15 7.02 -1.98
N VAL A 43 -7.64 7.24 -0.77
CA VAL A 43 -6.87 7.18 0.47
C VAL A 43 -7.67 6.44 1.54
N TYR A 44 -7.02 5.48 2.17
CA TYR A 44 -7.40 4.96 3.47
C TYR A 44 -6.17 4.97 4.37
N ALA A 45 -6.23 5.60 5.53
CA ALA A 45 -5.23 5.48 6.57
C ALA A 45 -5.88 5.30 7.93
N HIS A 46 -5.28 4.47 8.80
CA HIS A 46 -5.84 4.07 10.08
C HIS A 46 -4.74 3.87 11.11
N ASN A 47 -4.81 4.63 12.21
CA ASN A 47 -4.02 4.34 13.41
C ASN A 47 -4.72 3.23 14.19
N ILE A 48 -4.07 2.07 14.29
CA ILE A 48 -4.65 0.87 14.88
C ILE A 48 -4.92 1.02 16.38
N VAL A 49 -4.11 1.82 17.07
CA VAL A 49 -4.23 2.02 18.53
C VAL A 49 -5.34 3.00 18.86
N THR A 50 -5.40 4.14 18.16
CA THR A 50 -6.35 5.21 18.50
C THR A 50 -7.68 5.09 17.76
N GLY A 51 -7.76 4.24 16.73
CA GLY A 51 -8.92 4.10 15.86
C GLY A 51 -9.14 5.28 14.90
N ARG A 52 -8.28 6.30 14.93
CA ARG A 52 -8.39 7.47 14.03
C ARG A 52 -8.14 7.06 12.59
N LYS A 53 -8.94 7.61 11.68
CA LYS A 53 -8.89 7.32 10.25
C LYS A 53 -8.83 8.58 9.40
N LEU A 54 -8.22 8.46 8.24
CA LEU A 54 -8.25 9.43 7.16
C LEU A 54 -8.74 8.71 5.89
N LEU A 55 -9.87 9.16 5.35
CA LEU A 55 -10.60 8.49 4.27
C LEU A 55 -10.87 9.47 3.14
N TRP A 56 -10.64 9.06 1.90
CA TRP A 56 -11.02 9.81 0.71
C TRP A 56 -11.19 8.84 -0.46
N ARG A 57 -12.40 8.74 -1.04
CA ARG A 57 -12.71 7.73 -2.08
C ARG A 57 -12.24 6.31 -1.71
N ALA A 58 -12.31 5.98 -0.41
CA ALA A 58 -11.66 4.80 0.15
C ALA A 58 -12.27 3.47 -0.34
N ASP A 59 -13.51 3.52 -0.82
CA ASP A 59 -14.26 2.38 -1.33
C ASP A 59 -14.35 2.38 -2.88
N GLU A 60 -13.74 3.36 -3.56
CA GLU A 60 -13.63 3.34 -5.02
C GLU A 60 -12.53 2.38 -5.48
N ARG A 61 -12.72 1.79 -6.67
CA ARG A 61 -11.76 0.84 -7.25
C ARG A 61 -10.59 1.53 -7.96
N PHE A 62 -9.40 1.05 -7.69
CA PHE A 62 -8.16 1.46 -8.35
C PHE A 62 -7.40 0.22 -8.82
N VAL A 63 -6.76 0.31 -9.99
CA VAL A 63 -5.85 -0.72 -10.47
C VAL A 63 -4.67 -0.83 -9.50
N MET A 64 -4.31 -2.05 -9.12
CA MET A 64 -3.28 -2.27 -8.11
C MET A 64 -1.88 -1.95 -8.64
N CYS A 65 -1.66 -2.13 -9.94
CA CYS A 65 -0.32 -2.22 -10.52
C CYS A 65 0.55 -3.16 -9.66
N SER A 66 1.84 -2.89 -9.48
CA SER A 66 2.73 -3.73 -8.65
C SER A 66 2.45 -3.77 -7.13
N THR A 67 1.42 -3.10 -6.60
CA THR A 67 1.11 -3.20 -5.16
C THR A 67 0.66 -4.61 -4.75
N PHE A 68 0.09 -5.39 -5.68
CA PHE A 68 -0.30 -6.79 -5.44
C PHE A 68 0.87 -7.67 -4.97
N LYS A 69 2.12 -7.30 -5.32
CA LYS A 69 3.31 -8.12 -5.05
C LYS A 69 3.56 -8.34 -3.55
N ALA A 70 3.10 -7.43 -2.69
CA ALA A 70 3.12 -7.64 -1.25
C ALA A 70 2.23 -8.83 -0.84
N SER A 71 1.02 -8.90 -1.39
CA SER A 71 0.11 -10.03 -1.17
C SER A 71 0.58 -11.31 -1.85
N LEU A 72 1.18 -11.22 -3.04
CA LEU A 72 1.78 -12.36 -3.72
C LEU A 72 2.83 -13.03 -2.84
N VAL A 73 3.78 -12.24 -2.31
CA VAL A 73 4.83 -12.77 -1.42
C VAL A 73 4.23 -13.30 -0.13
N ALA A 74 3.22 -12.66 0.44
CA ALA A 74 2.51 -13.23 1.59
C ALA A 74 1.85 -14.58 1.28
N CYS A 75 1.26 -14.75 0.10
CA CYS A 75 0.67 -16.02 -0.32
C CYS A 75 1.74 -17.12 -0.43
N VAL A 76 2.90 -16.80 -1.01
CA VAL A 76 4.06 -17.71 -1.07
C VAL A 76 4.52 -18.09 0.35
N LEU A 77 4.67 -17.12 1.25
CA LEU A 77 5.04 -17.39 2.65
C LEU A 77 4.00 -18.23 3.39
N SER A 78 2.71 -18.05 3.10
CA SER A 78 1.65 -18.92 3.64
C SER A 78 1.78 -20.36 3.16
N HIS A 79 2.23 -20.59 1.92
CA HIS A 79 2.54 -21.94 1.44
C HIS A 79 3.76 -22.54 2.18
N VAL A 80 4.77 -21.74 2.49
CA VAL A 80 5.92 -22.16 3.32
C VAL A 80 5.49 -22.52 4.73
N ASP A 81 4.67 -21.68 5.38
CA ASP A 81 4.14 -21.94 6.73
C ASP A 81 3.34 -23.26 6.79
N GLN A 82 2.70 -23.64 5.70
CA GLN A 82 1.91 -24.88 5.56
C GLN A 82 2.76 -26.09 5.11
N GLY A 83 4.08 -25.94 4.95
CA GLY A 83 4.97 -26.99 4.48
C GLY A 83 4.77 -27.39 3.00
N ARG A 84 4.01 -26.59 2.23
CA ARG A 84 3.79 -26.82 0.79
C ARG A 84 4.93 -26.28 -0.07
N ASP A 85 5.74 -25.39 0.50
CA ASP A 85 6.88 -24.78 -0.18
C ASP A 85 8.07 -24.57 0.77
N GLY A 86 9.22 -24.15 0.24
CA GLY A 86 10.43 -23.85 1.02
C GLY A 86 11.16 -22.64 0.45
N LEU A 87 11.68 -21.78 1.33
CA LEU A 87 12.39 -20.54 0.97
C LEU A 87 13.69 -20.80 0.20
N ASP A 88 14.36 -21.91 0.50
CA ASP A 88 15.61 -22.38 -0.11
C ASP A 88 15.40 -23.06 -1.47
N ARG A 89 14.17 -23.39 -1.84
CA ARG A 89 13.89 -24.02 -3.13
C ARG A 89 14.25 -23.08 -4.27
N VAL A 90 14.98 -23.61 -5.25
CA VAL A 90 15.38 -22.85 -6.43
C VAL A 90 14.26 -22.88 -7.47
N ILE A 91 13.87 -21.71 -7.95
CA ILE A 91 13.03 -21.53 -9.12
C ILE A 91 13.97 -21.29 -10.32
N PRO A 92 13.91 -22.12 -11.38
CA PRO A 92 14.68 -21.90 -12.59
C PRO A 92 14.46 -20.51 -13.17
N LEU A 93 15.53 -19.89 -13.65
CA LEU A 93 15.51 -18.58 -14.27
C LEU A 93 16.27 -18.65 -15.59
N THR A 94 15.63 -18.21 -16.66
CA THR A 94 16.18 -18.23 -18.01
C THR A 94 16.05 -16.87 -18.68
N GLY A 95 16.76 -16.68 -19.79
CA GLY A 95 16.63 -15.47 -20.61
C GLY A 95 15.20 -15.21 -21.09
N ALA A 96 14.38 -16.25 -21.26
CA ALA A 96 12.97 -16.10 -21.67
C ALA A 96 12.10 -15.48 -20.55
N ASP A 97 12.49 -15.66 -19.30
CA ASP A 97 11.80 -15.06 -18.14
C ASP A 97 12.15 -13.57 -17.99
N ILE A 98 13.26 -13.15 -18.59
CA ILE A 98 13.68 -11.75 -18.71
C ILE A 98 13.13 -11.18 -20.01
N GLN A 99 11.86 -10.77 -19.98
CA GLN A 99 11.27 -10.01 -21.07
C GLN A 99 11.86 -8.58 -21.13
N ASP A 100 11.45 -7.80 -22.13
CA ASP A 100 11.75 -6.36 -22.20
C ASP A 100 10.89 -5.55 -21.22
N TRP A 101 11.03 -5.86 -19.94
CA TRP A 101 10.34 -5.21 -18.83
C TRP A 101 11.27 -4.94 -17.65
N TYR A 102 10.73 -4.31 -16.63
CA TYR A 102 11.47 -3.97 -15.43
C TYR A 102 11.71 -5.21 -14.53
N ALA A 103 12.93 -5.72 -14.55
CA ALA A 103 13.35 -6.91 -13.79
C ALA A 103 14.84 -6.81 -13.35
N PRO A 104 15.21 -5.82 -12.52
CA PRO A 104 16.61 -5.54 -12.19
C PRO A 104 17.31 -6.69 -11.43
N VAL A 105 16.59 -7.42 -10.57
CA VAL A 105 17.16 -8.49 -9.74
C VAL A 105 17.39 -9.73 -10.60
N ALA A 106 16.37 -10.13 -11.36
CA ALA A 106 16.46 -11.30 -12.22
C ALA A 106 17.50 -11.09 -13.35
N LYS A 107 17.58 -9.88 -13.92
CA LYS A 107 18.65 -9.50 -14.86
C LYS A 107 20.04 -9.62 -14.25
N ALA A 108 20.22 -9.13 -13.02
CA ALA A 108 21.51 -9.21 -12.33
C ALA A 108 21.90 -10.66 -12.03
N ALA A 109 20.95 -11.51 -11.62
CA ALA A 109 21.21 -12.92 -11.35
C ALA A 109 21.68 -13.67 -12.61
N LEU A 110 21.02 -13.47 -13.76
CA LEU A 110 21.46 -14.07 -15.02
C LEU A 110 22.83 -13.55 -15.46
N ALA A 111 23.08 -12.24 -15.32
CA ALA A 111 24.38 -11.66 -15.67
C ALA A 111 25.53 -12.22 -14.81
N GLN A 112 25.22 -12.68 -13.60
CA GLN A 112 26.16 -13.37 -12.70
C GLN A 112 26.28 -14.88 -12.99
N GLY A 113 25.57 -15.40 -13.98
CA GLY A 113 25.61 -16.81 -14.38
C GLY A 113 24.72 -17.73 -13.55
N HIS A 114 23.79 -17.20 -12.75
CA HIS A 114 22.84 -18.04 -12.02
C HIS A 114 21.77 -18.62 -12.96
N ALA A 115 21.53 -19.93 -12.88
CA ALA A 115 20.48 -20.63 -13.64
C ALA A 115 19.10 -20.65 -12.93
N GLY A 116 19.00 -19.97 -11.78
CA GLY A 116 17.83 -19.94 -10.93
C GLY A 116 18.05 -19.06 -9.71
N MET A 117 16.99 -18.76 -8.99
CA MET A 117 17.05 -18.03 -7.72
C MET A 117 16.22 -18.76 -6.67
N SER A 118 16.58 -18.60 -5.40
CA SER A 118 15.77 -19.15 -4.30
C SER A 118 14.39 -18.46 -4.25
N VAL A 119 13.38 -19.15 -3.69
CA VAL A 119 12.06 -18.55 -3.41
C VAL A 119 12.22 -17.29 -2.55
N GLU A 120 13.11 -17.32 -1.57
CA GLU A 120 13.45 -16.17 -0.72
C GLU A 120 13.97 -14.98 -1.54
N ASP A 121 14.96 -15.19 -2.41
CA ASP A 121 15.53 -14.12 -3.23
C ASP A 121 14.53 -13.54 -4.22
N MET A 122 13.66 -14.39 -4.80
CA MET A 122 12.59 -13.91 -5.66
C MET A 122 11.54 -13.10 -4.87
N CYS A 123 11.17 -13.54 -3.66
CA CYS A 123 10.25 -12.80 -2.80
C CYS A 123 10.82 -11.43 -2.44
N LYS A 124 12.08 -11.40 -2.01
CA LYS A 124 12.82 -10.17 -1.72
C LYS A 124 12.86 -9.25 -2.93
N GLY A 125 13.22 -9.76 -4.11
CA GLY A 125 13.29 -8.98 -5.34
C GLY A 125 11.95 -8.40 -5.79
N ALA A 126 10.87 -9.18 -5.66
CA ALA A 126 9.51 -8.75 -5.99
C ALA A 126 9.00 -7.63 -5.06
N VAL A 127 9.39 -7.61 -3.80
CA VAL A 127 8.96 -6.58 -2.84
C VAL A 127 9.90 -5.38 -2.84
N GLU A 128 11.21 -5.59 -2.61
CA GLU A 128 12.17 -4.50 -2.41
C GLU A 128 12.41 -3.68 -3.68
N GLN A 129 12.48 -4.37 -4.82
CA GLN A 129 12.79 -3.78 -6.12
C GLN A 129 11.65 -3.92 -7.12
N SER A 130 10.47 -4.42 -6.73
CA SER A 130 9.31 -4.53 -7.64
C SER A 130 9.58 -5.34 -8.91
N ASP A 131 10.51 -6.30 -8.88
CA ASP A 131 10.95 -7.06 -10.06
C ASP A 131 9.81 -7.85 -10.71
N ASN A 132 9.54 -7.61 -12.00
CA ASN A 132 8.42 -8.24 -12.73
C ASN A 132 8.67 -9.72 -13.04
N SER A 133 9.92 -10.12 -13.29
CA SER A 133 10.25 -11.52 -13.55
C SER A 133 10.10 -12.35 -12.28
N CYS A 134 10.64 -11.87 -11.15
CA CYS A 134 10.43 -12.52 -9.85
C CYS A 134 8.94 -12.65 -9.53
N ALA A 135 8.16 -11.58 -9.69
CA ALA A 135 6.72 -11.62 -9.44
C ALA A 135 5.98 -12.59 -10.37
N THR A 136 6.32 -12.64 -11.65
CA THR A 136 5.67 -13.53 -12.62
C THR A 136 5.95 -15.00 -12.31
N LEU A 137 7.20 -15.34 -11.96
CA LEU A 137 7.58 -16.69 -11.59
C LEU A 137 6.95 -17.13 -10.27
N LEU A 138 6.92 -16.27 -9.26
CA LEU A 138 6.22 -16.53 -8.00
C LEU A 138 4.71 -16.68 -8.19
N LEU A 139 4.09 -15.84 -9.04
CA LEU A 139 2.67 -15.91 -9.33
C LEU A 139 2.31 -17.24 -9.99
N SER A 140 3.09 -17.67 -10.99
CA SER A 140 2.93 -18.99 -11.60
C SER A 140 3.08 -20.12 -10.57
N ARG A 141 4.07 -20.02 -9.68
CA ARG A 141 4.34 -21.02 -8.64
C ARG A 141 3.18 -21.23 -7.67
N ILE A 142 2.46 -20.18 -7.29
CA ILE A 142 1.31 -20.31 -6.39
C ILE A 142 0.03 -20.77 -7.08
N GLY A 143 0.00 -20.87 -8.42
CA GLY A 143 -1.19 -21.24 -9.20
C GLY A 143 -1.85 -20.08 -9.95
N GLY A 144 -1.13 -18.98 -10.15
CA GLY A 144 -1.57 -17.85 -10.97
C GLY A 144 -2.52 -16.86 -10.27
N PRO A 145 -3.10 -15.90 -11.01
CA PRO A 145 -4.06 -14.93 -10.48
C PRO A 145 -5.24 -15.53 -9.68
N PRO A 146 -5.83 -16.68 -10.06
CA PRO A 146 -6.91 -17.29 -9.29
C PRO A 146 -6.48 -17.68 -7.86
N ALA A 147 -5.25 -18.17 -7.69
CA ALA A 147 -4.74 -18.57 -6.38
C ALA A 147 -4.57 -17.36 -5.45
N LEU A 148 -4.06 -16.24 -5.98
CA LEU A 148 -3.93 -15.01 -5.18
C LEU A 148 -5.31 -14.42 -4.82
N THR A 149 -6.26 -14.46 -5.76
CA THR A 149 -7.63 -14.03 -5.47
C THR A 149 -8.29 -14.92 -4.40
N ALA A 150 -8.09 -16.24 -4.46
CA ALA A 150 -8.57 -17.16 -3.43
C ALA A 150 -7.92 -16.90 -2.06
N PHE A 151 -6.64 -16.56 -2.04
CA PHE A 151 -5.94 -16.17 -0.81
C PHE A 151 -6.58 -14.94 -0.14
N TRP A 152 -6.92 -13.89 -0.90
CA TRP A 152 -7.65 -12.74 -0.36
C TRP A 152 -9.05 -13.11 0.15
N ARG A 153 -9.77 -14.01 -0.55
CA ARG A 153 -11.08 -14.49 -0.08
C ARG A 153 -10.98 -15.25 1.24
N ALA A 154 -9.94 -16.07 1.42
CA ALA A 154 -9.68 -16.76 2.68
C ALA A 154 -9.38 -15.80 3.85
N MET A 155 -8.87 -14.60 3.56
CA MET A 155 -8.69 -13.52 4.54
C MET A 155 -9.98 -12.73 4.83
N GLY A 156 -11.09 -13.05 4.16
CA GLY A 156 -12.35 -12.33 4.29
C GLY A 156 -12.47 -11.09 3.39
N ASP A 157 -11.51 -10.83 2.50
CA ASP A 157 -11.64 -9.76 1.50
C ASP A 157 -12.50 -10.24 0.34
N GLY A 158 -13.65 -9.59 0.12
CA GLY A 158 -14.56 -9.85 -1.00
C GLY A 158 -14.33 -8.95 -2.22
N THR A 159 -13.41 -7.98 -2.13
CA THR A 159 -13.34 -6.84 -3.05
C THR A 159 -12.18 -6.95 -4.03
N THR A 160 -10.99 -7.30 -3.54
CA THR A 160 -9.76 -7.34 -4.34
C THR A 160 -9.79 -8.54 -5.26
N ARG A 161 -9.27 -8.37 -6.48
CA ARG A 161 -9.12 -9.44 -7.46
C ARG A 161 -7.93 -9.19 -8.37
N LEU A 162 -7.26 -10.27 -8.75
CA LEU A 162 -6.24 -10.31 -9.78
C LEU A 162 -6.72 -11.26 -10.85
N ASP A 163 -6.68 -10.81 -12.09
CA ASP A 163 -7.26 -11.48 -13.25
C ASP A 163 -6.21 -11.74 -14.32
N ASP A 164 -5.22 -10.86 -14.44
CA ASP A 164 -4.21 -10.89 -15.49
C ASP A 164 -2.77 -11.02 -14.92
N PRO A 165 -1.83 -11.62 -15.67
CA PRO A 165 -0.41 -11.56 -15.33
C PRO A 165 0.23 -10.22 -15.75
N GLU A 166 1.47 -9.98 -15.35
CA GLU A 166 2.28 -8.90 -15.92
C GLU A 166 2.46 -9.12 -17.44
N PRO A 167 2.45 -8.05 -18.27
CA PRO A 167 2.23 -6.64 -17.93
C PRO A 167 0.75 -6.21 -18.00
N PHE A 168 -0.18 -7.13 -18.27
CA PHE A 168 -1.58 -6.83 -18.61
C PHE A 168 -2.39 -6.28 -17.43
N LEU A 169 -2.08 -6.71 -16.20
CA LEU A 169 -2.74 -6.25 -14.97
C LEU A 169 -2.68 -4.72 -14.73
N ASN A 170 -1.81 -4.00 -15.44
CA ASN A 170 -1.62 -2.55 -15.29
C ASN A 170 -2.56 -1.71 -16.18
N ARG A 171 -3.50 -2.33 -16.90
CA ARG A 171 -4.22 -1.71 -18.02
C ARG A 171 -5.73 -1.56 -17.81
N THR A 172 -6.24 -1.87 -16.63
CA THR A 172 -7.68 -1.74 -16.35
C THR A 172 -8.12 -0.28 -16.45
N PRO A 173 -9.08 0.04 -17.34
CA PRO A 173 -9.58 1.41 -17.47
C PRO A 173 -10.42 1.82 -16.25
N ALA A 174 -10.62 3.12 -16.07
CA ALA A 174 -11.51 3.64 -15.03
C ALA A 174 -12.91 3.00 -15.12
N GLY A 175 -13.43 2.57 -13.96
CA GLY A 175 -14.71 1.83 -13.87
C GLY A 175 -14.59 0.31 -14.09
N GLY A 176 -13.45 -0.19 -14.58
CA GLY A 176 -13.15 -1.61 -14.65
C GLY A 176 -12.92 -2.24 -13.27
N VAL A 177 -13.15 -3.55 -13.17
CA VAL A 177 -12.99 -4.31 -11.93
C VAL A 177 -11.77 -5.24 -11.92
N ARG A 178 -11.20 -5.55 -13.09
CA ARG A 178 -10.06 -6.47 -13.21
C ARG A 178 -8.81 -5.90 -12.55
N ASP A 179 -8.05 -6.72 -11.83
CA ASP A 179 -6.77 -6.32 -11.23
C ASP A 179 -6.88 -5.08 -10.30
N THR A 180 -8.05 -4.91 -9.69
CA THR A 180 -8.35 -3.76 -8.83
C THR A 180 -8.55 -4.17 -7.37
N THR A 181 -8.31 -3.19 -6.51
CA THR A 181 -8.69 -3.17 -5.10
C THR A 181 -9.38 -1.85 -4.77
N THR A 182 -9.80 -1.67 -3.52
CA THR A 182 -10.12 -0.36 -2.96
C THR A 182 -9.07 -0.01 -1.89
N PRO A 183 -8.78 1.27 -1.62
CA PRO A 183 -7.90 1.65 -0.52
C PRO A 183 -8.28 0.99 0.81
N ALA A 184 -9.57 0.90 1.13
CA ALA A 184 -10.08 0.26 2.34
C ALA A 184 -9.81 -1.27 2.36
N ALA A 185 -10.08 -1.97 1.26
CA ALA A 185 -9.86 -3.40 1.14
C ALA A 185 -8.36 -3.74 1.28
N MET A 186 -7.50 -3.01 0.56
CA MET A 186 -6.06 -3.21 0.64
C MET A 186 -5.49 -2.87 2.01
N ALA A 187 -6.05 -1.88 2.72
CA ALA A 187 -5.66 -1.60 4.10
C ALA A 187 -6.02 -2.75 5.04
N GLY A 188 -7.20 -3.36 4.89
CA GLY A 188 -7.58 -4.57 5.62
C GLY A 188 -6.63 -5.75 5.34
N ILE A 189 -6.25 -5.94 4.07
CA ILE A 189 -5.26 -6.94 3.66
C ILE A 189 -3.92 -6.66 4.35
N MET A 190 -3.35 -5.46 4.18
CA MET A 190 -2.06 -5.08 4.77
C MET A 190 -2.04 -5.22 6.29
N GLN A 191 -3.14 -4.85 6.97
CA GLN A 191 -3.30 -5.07 8.40
C GLN A 191 -3.22 -6.58 8.73
N GLY A 192 -3.94 -7.44 8.01
CA GLY A 192 -3.91 -8.89 8.21
C GLY A 192 -2.53 -9.51 7.96
N LEU A 193 -1.84 -9.04 6.93
CA LEU A 193 -0.53 -9.57 6.53
C LEU A 193 0.61 -9.15 7.47
N VAL A 194 0.62 -7.90 7.94
CA VAL A 194 1.75 -7.31 8.67
C VAL A 194 1.53 -7.27 10.18
N LEU A 195 0.27 -7.17 10.62
CA LEU A 195 -0.08 -7.01 12.03
C LEU A 195 -0.96 -8.15 12.55
N GLY A 196 -1.67 -8.86 11.67
CA GLY A 196 -2.57 -9.96 11.99
C GLY A 196 -1.91 -11.33 11.93
N ALA A 197 -2.73 -12.38 12.01
CA ALA A 197 -2.30 -13.78 12.12
C ALA A 197 -2.38 -14.58 10.80
N VAL A 198 -2.41 -13.90 9.64
CA VAL A 198 -2.46 -14.57 8.33
C VAL A 198 -1.20 -15.38 8.05
N LEU A 199 -0.06 -14.92 8.57
CA LEU A 199 1.24 -15.56 8.47
C LEU A 199 1.74 -15.99 9.86
N SER A 200 2.60 -17.00 9.89
CA SER A 200 3.39 -17.32 11.08
C SER A 200 4.23 -16.11 11.50
N PRO A 201 4.64 -16.01 12.79
CA PRO A 201 5.47 -14.90 13.24
C PRO A 201 6.77 -14.71 12.44
N SER A 202 7.42 -15.79 12.02
CA SER A 202 8.65 -15.75 11.22
C SER A 202 8.39 -15.22 9.81
N SER A 203 7.36 -15.75 9.14
CA SER A 203 6.95 -15.30 7.80
C SER A 203 6.50 -13.84 7.79
N ARG A 204 5.71 -13.43 8.80
CA ARG A 204 5.29 -12.03 8.97
C ARG A 204 6.48 -11.09 9.17
N ALA A 205 7.46 -11.49 9.99
CA ALA A 205 8.68 -10.71 10.20
C ALA A 205 9.51 -10.58 8.91
N LEU A 206 9.56 -11.63 8.10
CA LEU A 206 10.27 -11.63 6.83
C LEU A 206 9.60 -10.71 5.80
N LEU A 207 8.28 -10.81 5.62
CA LEU A 207 7.50 -9.88 4.79
C LEU A 207 7.69 -8.43 5.24
N THR A 208 7.60 -8.18 6.54
CA THR A 208 7.77 -6.84 7.12
C THR A 208 9.16 -6.27 6.82
N ARG A 209 10.21 -7.10 6.94
CA ARG A 209 11.58 -6.71 6.60
C ARG A 209 11.72 -6.30 5.15
N TRP A 210 11.15 -7.07 4.21
CA TRP A 210 11.22 -6.72 2.78
C TRP A 210 10.40 -5.48 2.44
N LEU A 211 9.24 -5.29 3.07
CA LEU A 211 8.47 -4.04 2.94
C LEU A 211 9.28 -2.85 3.45
N ILE A 212 9.98 -2.99 4.58
CA ILE A 212 10.90 -1.96 5.10
C ILE A 212 12.03 -1.68 4.10
N GLY A 213 12.57 -2.73 3.47
CA GLY A 213 13.61 -2.66 2.43
C GLY A 213 13.15 -2.14 1.07
N CYS A 214 11.87 -1.79 0.88
CA CYS A 214 11.34 -1.25 -0.37
C CYS A 214 12.11 0.00 -0.82
N GLN A 215 12.72 -0.08 -2.00
CA GLN A 215 13.55 0.99 -2.55
C GLN A 215 12.73 1.94 -3.43
N THR A 216 11.61 1.45 -3.97
CA THR A 216 10.76 2.18 -4.92
C THR A 216 9.86 3.25 -4.26
N GLY A 217 9.64 3.17 -2.93
CA GLY A 217 8.77 4.07 -2.17
C GLY A 217 9.41 5.35 -1.65
N LYS A 218 10.72 5.58 -1.87
CA LYS A 218 11.45 6.71 -1.27
C LYS A 218 10.82 8.07 -1.56
N ASN A 219 10.31 8.26 -2.78
CA ASN A 219 9.67 9.52 -3.23
C ASN A 219 8.13 9.46 -3.19
N ARG A 220 7.55 8.56 -2.38
CA ARG A 220 6.10 8.35 -2.26
C ARG A 220 5.63 8.75 -0.86
N LEU A 221 4.91 7.88 -0.13
CA LEU A 221 4.39 8.21 1.20
C LEU A 221 5.52 8.54 2.18
N ARG A 222 6.64 7.81 2.10
CA ARG A 222 7.83 8.02 2.97
C ARG A 222 8.37 9.44 2.92
N ALA A 223 8.35 10.10 1.77
CA ALA A 223 8.83 11.47 1.63
C ALA A 223 7.98 12.49 2.42
N GLY A 224 6.79 12.10 2.86
CA GLY A 224 5.93 12.91 3.71
C GLY A 224 5.97 12.57 5.20
N LEU A 225 6.51 11.41 5.56
CA LEU A 225 6.49 10.90 6.93
C LEU A 225 7.73 11.39 7.70
N PRO A 226 7.67 11.49 9.04
CA PRO A 226 8.84 11.81 9.85
C PRO A 226 9.96 10.79 9.64
N ALA A 227 11.19 11.27 9.49
CA ALA A 227 12.34 10.43 9.13
C ALA A 227 12.70 9.37 10.19
N ASN A 228 12.25 9.55 11.43
CA ASN A 228 12.47 8.59 12.52
C ASN A 228 11.42 7.46 12.55
N TRP A 229 10.39 7.51 11.71
CA TRP A 229 9.41 6.42 11.63
C TRP A 229 9.99 5.24 10.86
N VAL A 230 9.76 4.03 11.37
CA VAL A 230 9.96 2.83 10.56
C VAL A 230 8.78 2.73 9.62
N VAL A 231 9.04 2.54 8.33
CA VAL A 231 7.99 2.38 7.32
C VAL A 231 8.33 1.13 6.53
N GLY A 232 7.32 0.29 6.28
CA GLY A 232 7.37 -0.77 5.28
C GLY A 232 6.29 -0.54 4.24
N ASP A 233 6.66 -0.49 2.97
CA ASP A 233 5.76 -0.13 1.87
C ASP A 233 5.93 -1.03 0.63
N LYS A 234 4.95 -0.94 -0.27
CA LYS A 234 5.04 -1.47 -1.63
C LYS A 234 4.37 -0.50 -2.60
N THR A 235 5.10 -0.13 -3.64
CA THR A 235 4.58 0.74 -4.70
C THR A 235 3.98 -0.03 -5.88
N GLY A 236 3.19 0.67 -6.69
CA GLY A 236 2.79 0.25 -8.03
C GLY A 236 2.70 1.46 -8.96
N ASN A 237 3.01 1.28 -10.25
CA ASN A 237 2.89 2.31 -11.28
C ASN A 237 2.64 1.63 -12.63
N ASN A 238 1.72 2.17 -13.44
CA ASN A 238 1.51 1.73 -14.82
C ASN A 238 2.30 2.56 -15.86
N ALA A 239 3.17 3.46 -15.38
CA ALA A 239 3.95 4.42 -16.16
C ALA A 239 3.11 5.42 -16.98
N ARG A 240 1.84 5.59 -16.60
CA ARG A 240 0.90 6.52 -17.21
C ARG A 240 0.16 7.32 -16.13
N ASP A 241 -1.01 6.86 -15.75
CA ASP A 241 -2.00 7.62 -14.99
C ASP A 241 -2.39 6.95 -13.66
N ALA A 242 -1.91 5.74 -13.40
CA ALA A 242 -2.22 5.00 -12.19
C ALA A 242 -0.96 4.64 -11.41
N ALA A 243 -0.95 5.04 -10.14
CA ALA A 243 0.09 4.71 -9.19
C ALA A 243 -0.52 4.32 -7.84
N GLY A 244 0.22 3.57 -7.06
CA GLY A 244 -0.16 3.17 -5.72
C GLY A 244 1.04 3.12 -4.78
N ASP A 245 0.78 3.35 -3.51
CA ASP A 245 1.72 3.12 -2.42
C ASP A 245 0.93 2.62 -1.20
N ILE A 246 1.26 1.43 -0.72
CA ILE A 246 0.62 0.77 0.41
C ILE A 246 1.65 0.53 1.49
N ALA A 247 1.37 0.96 2.72
CA ALA A 247 2.37 0.98 3.77
C ALA A 247 1.79 0.65 5.15
N VAL A 248 2.66 0.11 5.99
CA VAL A 248 2.52 0.12 7.45
C VAL A 248 3.68 0.95 8.00
N ALA A 249 3.35 1.94 8.83
CA ALA A 249 4.31 2.81 9.47
C ALA A 249 4.22 2.68 10.99
N TRP A 250 5.37 2.79 11.67
CA TRP A 250 5.52 2.73 13.11
C TRP A 250 6.21 4.01 13.59
N PRO A 251 5.44 5.02 14.05
CA PRO A 251 5.95 6.17 14.81
C PRO A 251 6.65 5.72 16.09
N HIS A 252 6.08 4.70 16.72
CA HIS A 252 6.61 3.92 17.82
C HIS A 252 6.31 2.44 17.55
N PRO A 253 7.08 1.48 18.12
CA PRO A 253 6.86 0.04 17.92
C PRO A 253 5.41 -0.40 18.18
N ASP A 254 4.76 0.20 19.18
CA ASP A 254 3.40 -0.15 19.61
C ASP A 254 2.30 0.67 18.93
N MET A 255 2.62 1.54 17.96
CA MET A 255 1.65 2.41 17.29
C MET A 255 1.62 2.20 15.77
N PRO A 256 1.22 1.03 15.25
CA PRO A 256 1.15 0.84 13.81
C PRO A 256 0.05 1.71 13.18
N ILE A 257 0.39 2.28 12.01
CA ILE A 257 -0.52 3.00 11.14
C ILE A 257 -0.50 2.32 9.77
N VAL A 258 -1.66 1.83 9.33
CA VAL A 258 -1.82 1.28 7.98
C VAL A 258 -2.30 2.37 7.06
N MET A 259 -1.72 2.48 5.86
CA MET A 259 -2.13 3.45 4.84
C MET A 259 -2.07 2.84 3.44
N CYS A 260 -3.08 3.11 2.63
CA CYS A 260 -3.17 2.66 1.25
C CYS A 260 -3.64 3.85 0.40
N VAL A 261 -2.80 4.23 -0.56
CA VAL A 261 -3.06 5.36 -1.45
C VAL A 261 -2.94 4.90 -2.89
N TYR A 262 -3.92 5.28 -3.71
CA TYR A 262 -3.95 4.97 -5.13
C TYR A 262 -4.37 6.19 -5.94
N THR A 263 -3.93 6.26 -7.20
CA THR A 263 -4.39 7.23 -8.18
C THR A 263 -4.87 6.51 -9.44
N ARG A 264 -5.73 7.17 -10.22
CA ARG A 264 -6.17 6.70 -11.54
C ARG A 264 -6.56 7.86 -12.44
N GLY A 265 -6.39 7.71 -13.75
CA GLY A 265 -6.90 8.65 -14.75
C GLY A 265 -6.17 9.99 -14.80
N GLY A 266 -6.61 10.83 -15.72
CA GLY A 266 -6.00 12.15 -15.97
C GLY A 266 -4.65 12.05 -16.68
N THR A 267 -3.90 13.15 -16.64
CA THR A 267 -2.55 13.25 -17.21
C THR A 267 -1.53 13.70 -16.16
N PRO A 268 -1.35 12.94 -15.06
CA PRO A 268 -0.41 13.30 -14.02
C PRO A 268 1.05 13.20 -14.51
N THR A 269 1.90 14.07 -13.97
CA THR A 269 3.35 13.99 -14.10
C THR A 269 3.95 13.29 -12.88
N GLU A 270 5.17 12.74 -13.01
CA GLU A 270 5.87 12.12 -11.86
C GLU A 270 6.04 13.06 -10.66
N PRO A 271 6.35 14.37 -10.81
CA PRO A 271 6.32 15.31 -9.70
C PRO A 271 4.95 15.44 -9.03
N GLN A 272 3.84 15.41 -9.79
CA GLN A 272 2.50 15.44 -9.21
C GLN A 272 2.19 14.17 -8.42
N PHE A 273 2.62 13.00 -8.89
CA PHE A 273 2.57 11.78 -8.09
C PHE A 273 3.39 11.94 -6.80
N ALA A 274 4.67 12.26 -6.88
CA ALA A 274 5.52 12.42 -5.70
C ALA A 274 4.91 13.41 -4.68
N ASN A 275 4.38 14.53 -5.16
CA ASN A 275 3.76 15.54 -4.32
C ASN A 275 2.48 15.07 -3.63
N VAL A 276 1.58 14.35 -4.32
CA VAL A 276 0.34 13.87 -3.69
C VAL A 276 0.62 12.79 -2.66
N PHE A 277 1.49 11.82 -2.96
CA PHE A 277 1.86 10.77 -2.01
C PHE A 277 2.58 11.34 -0.78
N ALA A 278 3.58 12.20 -0.97
CA ALA A 278 4.26 12.87 0.15
C ALA A 278 3.30 13.81 0.93
N GLY A 279 2.35 14.44 0.22
CA GLY A 279 1.29 15.23 0.85
C GLY A 279 0.44 14.40 1.78
N VAL A 280 0.00 13.21 1.34
CA VAL A 280 -0.76 12.27 2.18
C VAL A 280 0.07 11.77 3.36
N GLY A 281 1.35 11.45 3.16
CA GLY A 281 2.25 11.09 4.26
C GLY A 281 2.30 12.17 5.35
N ARG A 282 2.45 13.45 4.97
CA ARG A 282 2.42 14.57 5.92
C ARG A 282 1.08 14.70 6.63
N LEU A 283 -0.03 14.50 5.92
CA LEU A 283 -1.37 14.53 6.51
C LEU A 283 -1.55 13.43 7.54
N VAL A 284 -1.14 12.20 7.23
CA VAL A 284 -1.18 11.07 8.17
C VAL A 284 -0.38 11.38 9.44
N ALA A 285 0.86 11.84 9.29
CA ALA A 285 1.71 12.18 10.43
C ALA A 285 1.18 13.35 11.28
N ARG A 286 0.42 14.27 10.69
CA ARG A 286 -0.19 15.37 11.44
C ARG A 286 -1.48 14.97 12.14
N THR A 287 -2.29 14.12 11.53
CA THR A 287 -3.69 13.89 11.94
C THR A 287 -3.88 12.61 12.74
N LEU A 288 -3.06 11.59 12.49
CA LEU A 288 -3.23 10.26 13.07
C LEU A 288 -2.32 9.99 14.28
N THR A 289 -1.34 10.85 14.56
CA THR A 289 -0.44 10.68 15.73
C THR A 289 -0.49 11.83 16.72
N THR A 290 -1.24 12.90 16.45
CA THR A 290 -1.42 14.00 17.40
C THR A 290 -2.64 13.72 18.28
N GLY A 291 -2.36 13.49 19.56
CA GLY A 291 -3.31 13.32 20.65
C GLY A 291 -2.72 13.92 21.92
#